data_AF-A0A8S1HEL1-F1
#
_entry.id   AF-A0A8S1HEL1-F1
#
_cell.length_a   1.000
_cell.length_b   1.000
_cell.length_c   1.000
_cell.angle_alpha   90.00
_cell.angle_beta   90.00
_cell.angle_gamma   90.00
#
_symmetry.space_group_name_H-M   'P 1'
#
loop_
_entity.id
_entity.type
_entity.pdbx_description
1 polymer ?
#
loop_
_entity_poly.entity_id
_entity_poly.type
_entity_poly.pdbx_seq_one_letter_code
_entity_poly.pdbx_strand_id
1 'polypeptide(L)'
;MQQKITIRRRFFADFKMNASASTSLPPKACATLMSLPGELLAVIDSFLPCEDSHNFKMTAERISLALRNNFQLFDKMNLSDDPAECRMIDSRGRAPSRPFCAQNAARIISIMPNLEEITVIMKDVSINRNPHLPVYSLADCTPYTPGGYLLHLLGSIPPAQLSLRQLSLHVDVMIETLNDAVIFCPYEDLKFALDHLTNANFNTFVQISVCCAQFKASDENARNLLIAGMQHILKHTDAMGAKTDFVAEPCEGYVDMTVEKGAVEYSFAFFYYNPTICEPSVDEDLPFMFPLE
;
A
#
# COMPACT_ATOMS: atom_id res chain seq x y z
N MET A 1 38.40 17.95 -12.68
CA MET A 1 37.18 18.78 -12.60
C MET A 1 35.98 17.88 -12.88
N GLN A 2 35.29 17.41 -11.83
CA GLN A 2 34.03 16.67 -11.95
C GLN A 2 32.88 17.68 -11.97
N GLN A 3 32.10 17.69 -13.05
CA GLN A 3 30.87 18.50 -13.12
C GLN A 3 29.77 17.80 -12.32
N LYS A 4 29.41 18.38 -11.16
CA LYS A 4 28.18 18.06 -10.42
C LYS A 4 26.99 18.54 -11.25
N ILE A 5 26.20 17.60 -11.76
CA ILE A 5 24.88 17.90 -12.33
C ILE A 5 23.90 17.96 -11.16
N THR A 6 23.48 19.17 -10.81
CA THR A 6 22.44 19.41 -9.80
C THR A 6 21.08 19.30 -10.47
N ILE A 7 20.39 18.17 -10.31
CA ILE A 7 18.98 18.02 -10.71
C ILE A 7 18.12 18.66 -9.61
N ARG A 8 17.51 19.80 -9.92
CA ARG A 8 16.53 20.45 -9.04
C ARG A 8 15.26 19.58 -8.99
N ARG A 9 14.95 19.00 -7.83
CA ARG A 9 13.62 18.47 -7.50
C ARG A 9 12.59 19.58 -7.70
N ARG A 10 11.73 19.46 -8.71
CA ARG A 10 10.51 20.28 -8.80
C ARG A 10 9.41 19.56 -8.02
N PHE A 11 8.72 20.37 -7.23
CA PHE A 11 7.53 20.02 -6.47
C PHE A 11 6.48 19.36 -7.36
N PHE A 12 5.83 18.33 -6.80
CA PHE A 12 4.71 17.60 -7.37
C PHE A 12 3.63 18.58 -7.85
N ALA A 13 3.33 18.55 -9.15
CA ALA A 13 2.22 19.29 -9.75
C ALA A 13 1.07 18.34 -10.03
N ASP A 14 -0.15 18.81 -9.79
CA ASP A 14 -1.40 18.09 -10.02
C ASP A 14 -1.47 17.47 -11.42
N PHE A 15 -1.80 16.19 -11.46
CA PHE A 15 -2.03 15.46 -12.69
C PHE A 15 -3.38 15.89 -13.31
N LYS A 16 -3.36 16.79 -14.31
CA LYS A 16 -4.53 17.10 -15.14
C LYS A 16 -4.38 16.45 -16.52
N MET A 17 -5.25 15.48 -16.86
CA MET A 17 -5.49 15.17 -18.27
C MET A 17 -6.24 16.36 -18.88
N ASN A 18 -5.63 16.92 -19.93
CA ASN A 18 -6.06 18.07 -20.73
C ASN A 18 -5.87 19.46 -20.10
N ALA A 19 -4.65 19.97 -20.25
CA ALA A 19 -4.45 21.29 -20.87
C ALA A 19 -3.12 21.26 -21.63
N SER A 20 -3.16 21.69 -22.89
CA SER A 20 -2.02 21.98 -23.75
C SER A 20 -1.00 22.88 -23.03
N ALA A 21 0.01 22.28 -22.39
CA ALA A 21 1.16 23.02 -21.91
C ALA A 21 2.19 23.11 -23.04
N SER A 22 2.00 24.09 -23.94
CA SER A 22 3.04 24.50 -24.88
C SER A 22 4.18 25.15 -24.10
N THR A 23 5.07 24.34 -23.54
CA THR A 23 6.42 24.76 -23.21
C THR A 23 7.31 24.21 -24.31
N SER A 24 7.52 25.02 -25.35
CA SER A 24 8.43 24.70 -26.43
C SER A 24 9.84 24.55 -25.85
N LEU A 25 10.28 23.30 -25.69
CA LEU A 25 11.70 22.98 -25.58
C LEU A 25 12.41 23.66 -26.77
N PRO A 26 13.58 24.29 -26.58
CA PRO A 26 14.28 24.94 -27.67
C PRO A 26 14.49 23.93 -28.81
N PRO A 27 14.28 24.31 -30.09
CA PRO A 27 14.16 23.38 -31.21
C PRO A 27 15.38 22.46 -31.41
N LYS A 28 16.56 22.87 -30.92
CA LYS A 28 17.78 22.06 -30.96
C LYS A 28 17.79 20.89 -29.96
N ALA A 29 17.19 21.04 -28.78
CA ALA A 29 17.12 19.95 -27.79
C ALA A 29 16.22 18.81 -28.25
N CYS A 30 15.12 19.15 -28.94
CA CYS A 30 14.19 18.19 -29.51
C CYS A 30 14.83 17.40 -30.67
N ALA A 31 15.59 18.07 -31.55
CA ALA A 31 16.29 17.41 -32.67
C ALA A 31 17.33 16.37 -32.23
N THR A 32 18.07 16.64 -31.14
CA THR A 32 19.11 15.71 -30.63
C THR A 32 18.51 14.50 -29.93
N LEU A 33 17.44 14.68 -29.15
CA LEU A 33 16.75 13.55 -28.51
C LEU A 33 16.13 12.62 -29.56
N MET A 34 15.52 13.22 -30.59
CA MET A 34 14.84 12.50 -31.66
C MET A 34 15.80 11.82 -32.64
N SER A 35 17.12 11.99 -32.53
CA SER A 35 18.12 11.24 -33.29
C SER A 35 18.70 10.04 -32.52
N LEU A 36 18.45 9.93 -31.21
CA LEU A 36 18.98 8.84 -30.38
C LEU A 36 18.39 7.47 -30.78
N PRO A 37 19.21 6.41 -30.81
CA PRO A 37 18.74 5.03 -30.90
C PRO A 37 17.72 4.69 -29.80
N GLY A 38 16.81 3.74 -30.09
CA GLY A 38 15.75 3.36 -29.16
C GLY A 38 16.27 2.82 -27.83
N GLU A 39 17.43 2.18 -27.85
CA GLU A 39 18.14 1.66 -26.68
C GLU A 39 18.55 2.80 -25.74
N LEU A 40 19.01 3.93 -26.27
CA LEU A 40 19.36 5.10 -25.45
C LEU A 40 18.10 5.77 -24.89
N LEU A 41 16.99 5.78 -25.63
CA LEU A 41 15.71 6.25 -25.11
C LEU A 41 15.22 5.37 -23.95
N ALA A 42 15.39 4.05 -24.05
CA ALA A 42 15.08 3.12 -22.97
C ALA A 42 15.98 3.30 -21.74
N VAL A 43 17.28 3.58 -21.95
CA VAL A 43 18.20 3.92 -20.86
C VAL A 43 17.77 5.21 -20.17
N ILE A 44 17.42 6.26 -20.92
CA ILE A 44 16.91 7.52 -20.34
C ILE A 44 15.64 7.25 -19.52
N ASP A 45 14.69 6.50 -20.09
CA ASP A 45 13.44 6.11 -19.44
C ASP A 45 13.66 5.34 -18.12
N SER A 46 14.72 4.53 -18.04
CA SER A 46 15.03 3.75 -16.83
C SER A 46 15.35 4.60 -15.59
N PHE A 47 15.73 5.87 -15.78
CA PHE A 47 16.00 6.80 -14.68
C PHE A 47 14.78 7.64 -14.28
N LEU A 48 13.66 7.51 -15.00
CA LEU A 48 12.45 8.31 -14.74
C LEU A 48 11.50 7.59 -13.77
N PRO A 49 10.87 8.31 -12.84
CA PRO A 49 9.67 7.85 -12.15
C PRO A 49 8.56 7.47 -13.14
N CYS A 50 7.57 6.71 -12.68
CA CYS A 50 6.47 6.24 -13.53
C CYS A 50 5.76 7.38 -14.28
N GLU A 51 5.44 8.48 -13.59
CA GLU A 51 4.76 9.64 -14.15
C GLU A 51 5.58 10.33 -15.23
N ASP A 52 6.87 10.53 -14.97
CA ASP A 52 7.79 11.18 -15.92
C ASP A 52 8.05 10.29 -17.13
N SER A 53 8.16 8.97 -16.92
CA SER A 53 8.23 7.96 -17.99
C SER A 53 6.99 8.02 -18.88
N HIS A 54 5.80 8.08 -18.28
CA HIS A 54 4.55 8.23 -19.03
C HIS A 54 4.52 9.53 -19.84
N ASN A 55 4.88 10.66 -19.22
CA ASN A 55 4.95 11.95 -19.90
C ASN A 55 5.97 11.92 -21.04
N PHE A 56 7.13 11.28 -20.83
CA PHE A 56 8.18 11.14 -21.83
C PHE A 56 7.68 10.38 -23.07
N LYS A 57 6.95 9.27 -22.88
CA LYS A 57 6.30 8.51 -23.96
C LYS A 57 5.36 9.38 -24.80
N MET A 58 4.67 10.33 -24.18
CA MET A 58 3.69 11.19 -24.84
C MET A 58 4.30 12.37 -25.59
N THR A 59 5.61 12.63 -25.45
CA THR A 59 6.26 13.79 -26.09
C THR A 59 6.41 13.63 -27.61
N ALA A 60 6.56 12.41 -28.12
CA ALA A 60 6.63 12.13 -29.55
C ALA A 60 6.32 10.67 -29.90
N GLU A 61 5.77 10.43 -31.09
CA GLU A 61 5.41 9.09 -31.58
C GLU A 61 6.59 8.11 -31.59
N ARG A 62 7.78 8.57 -32.02
CA ARG A 62 9.01 7.75 -32.00
C ARG A 62 9.35 7.25 -30.60
N ILE A 63 9.22 8.11 -29.59
CA ILE A 63 9.52 7.75 -28.19
C ILE A 63 8.47 6.77 -27.68
N SER A 64 7.20 7.03 -27.98
CA SER A 64 6.10 6.10 -27.68
C SER A 64 6.36 4.70 -28.24
N LEU A 65 6.78 4.61 -29.52
CA LEU A 65 7.12 3.34 -30.17
C LEU A 65 8.33 2.66 -29.52
N ALA A 66 9.40 3.40 -29.22
CA ALA A 66 10.60 2.88 -28.57
C ALA A 66 10.31 2.33 -27.16
N LEU A 67 9.40 2.96 -26.43
CA LEU A 67 9.06 2.65 -25.04
C LEU A 67 7.74 1.90 -24.89
N ARG A 68 7.18 1.36 -25.98
CA ARG A 68 5.83 0.76 -25.98
C ARG A 68 5.65 -0.32 -24.89
N ASN A 69 6.70 -1.06 -24.60
CA ASN A 69 6.72 -2.21 -23.69
C ASN A 69 7.39 -1.91 -22.34
N ASN A 70 7.73 -0.66 -22.04
CA ASN A 70 8.56 -0.33 -20.89
C ASN A 70 7.94 -0.72 -19.54
N PHE A 71 6.61 -0.78 -19.45
CA PHE A 71 5.89 -1.20 -18.24
C PHE A 71 5.58 -2.72 -18.18
N GLN A 72 5.84 -3.47 -19.25
CA GLN A 72 5.60 -4.94 -19.28
C GLN A 72 6.53 -5.73 -18.37
N LEU A 73 7.65 -5.14 -17.96
CA LEU A 73 8.62 -5.83 -17.10
C LEU A 73 8.18 -5.88 -15.64
N PHE A 74 7.30 -4.97 -15.21
CA PHE A 74 6.88 -4.85 -13.82
C PHE A 74 5.65 -5.72 -13.57
N ASP A 75 5.72 -6.54 -12.53
CA ASP A 75 4.70 -7.50 -12.14
C ASP A 75 4.22 -7.33 -10.70
N LYS A 76 4.89 -6.48 -9.90
CA LYS A 76 4.44 -6.12 -8.55
C LYS A 76 4.32 -4.62 -8.36
N MET A 77 3.38 -4.22 -7.53
CA MET A 77 3.15 -2.84 -7.12
C MET A 77 3.06 -2.75 -5.61
N ASN A 78 3.91 -1.91 -5.01
CA ASN A 78 3.87 -1.59 -3.59
C ASN A 78 3.33 -0.18 -3.41
N LEU A 79 2.33 -0.03 -2.54
CA LEU A 79 1.75 1.24 -2.12
C LEU A 79 1.95 1.40 -0.63
N SER A 80 2.30 2.60 -0.21
CA SER A 80 2.44 2.94 1.21
C SER A 80 2.06 4.38 1.47
N ASP A 81 1.78 4.67 2.73
CA ASP A 81 1.74 6.01 3.30
C ASP A 81 3.09 6.74 3.23
N ASP A 82 4.22 6.03 3.20
CA ASP A 82 5.52 6.61 2.83
C ASP A 82 5.69 6.67 1.30
N PRO A 83 5.76 7.88 0.70
CA PRO A 83 5.97 8.03 -0.74
C PRO A 83 7.27 7.40 -1.26
N ALA A 84 8.29 7.20 -0.40
CA ALA A 84 9.54 6.56 -0.79
C ALA A 84 9.37 5.06 -1.09
N GLU A 85 8.37 4.43 -0.47
CA GLU A 85 8.08 2.99 -0.58
C GLU A 85 7.08 2.66 -1.70
N CYS A 86 6.46 3.69 -2.31
CA CYS A 86 5.56 3.53 -3.46
C CYS A 86 6.34 3.18 -4.73
N ARG A 87 6.38 1.89 -5.11
CA ARG A 87 7.25 1.40 -6.21
C ARG A 87 6.63 0.30 -7.06
N MET A 88 6.93 0.35 -8.35
CA MET A 88 6.75 -0.74 -9.29
C MET A 88 8.00 -1.63 -9.28
N ILE A 89 7.81 -2.93 -9.24
CA ILE A 89 8.89 -3.91 -9.09
C ILE A 89 8.76 -4.97 -10.20
N ASP A 90 9.90 -5.34 -10.78
CA ASP A 90 10.05 -6.55 -11.60
C ASP A 90 10.64 -7.64 -10.71
N SER A 91 9.82 -8.62 -10.34
CA SER A 91 10.22 -9.73 -9.48
C SER A 91 11.37 -10.55 -10.07
N ARG A 92 11.57 -10.48 -11.39
CA ARG A 92 12.62 -11.20 -12.13
C ARG A 92 13.92 -10.40 -12.24
N GLY A 93 13.97 -9.18 -11.72
CA GLY A 93 15.17 -8.34 -11.65
C GLY A 93 15.72 -7.87 -13.00
N ARG A 94 14.90 -7.85 -14.06
CA ARG A 94 15.32 -7.39 -15.40
C ARG A 94 15.29 -5.87 -15.51
N ALA A 95 14.46 -5.21 -14.69
CA ALA A 95 14.39 -3.75 -14.59
C ALA A 95 14.55 -3.27 -13.15
N PRO A 96 15.19 -2.11 -12.92
CA PRO A 96 15.23 -1.48 -11.60
C PRO A 96 13.83 -1.04 -11.18
N SER A 97 13.54 -1.13 -9.88
CA SER A 97 12.27 -0.68 -9.31
C SER A 97 12.04 0.81 -9.55
N ARG A 98 10.84 1.18 -10.01
CA ARG A 98 10.49 2.56 -10.35
C ARG A 98 9.56 3.18 -9.31
N PRO A 99 9.87 4.37 -8.77
CA PRO A 99 8.97 5.07 -7.87
C PRO A 99 7.76 5.62 -8.63
N PHE A 100 6.66 5.79 -7.91
CA PHE A 100 5.45 6.46 -8.41
C PHE A 100 4.72 7.22 -7.29
N CYS A 101 3.80 8.10 -7.66
CA CYS A 101 2.94 8.82 -6.71
C CYS A 101 1.70 8.00 -6.37
N ALA A 102 1.45 7.76 -5.07
CA ALA A 102 0.31 6.96 -4.58
C ALA A 102 -1.05 7.42 -5.13
N GLN A 103 -1.25 8.72 -5.38
CA GLN A 103 -2.49 9.27 -5.96
C GLN A 103 -2.79 8.73 -7.36
N ASN A 104 -1.78 8.26 -8.09
CA ASN A 104 -1.93 7.70 -9.42
C ASN A 104 -2.12 6.18 -9.42
N ALA A 105 -2.24 5.54 -8.24
CA ALA A 105 -2.24 4.09 -8.12
C ALA A 105 -3.22 3.38 -9.06
N ALA A 106 -4.50 3.76 -9.05
CA ALA A 106 -5.52 3.18 -9.92
C ALA A 106 -5.15 3.26 -11.42
N ARG A 107 -4.46 4.33 -11.81
CA ARG A 107 -4.01 4.55 -13.19
C ARG A 107 -2.74 3.76 -13.51
N ILE A 108 -1.92 3.48 -12.52
CA ILE A 108 -0.71 2.66 -12.67
C ILE A 108 -1.09 1.20 -12.88
N ILE A 109 -2.10 0.71 -12.14
CA ILE A 109 -2.67 -0.63 -12.33
C ILE A 109 -3.05 -0.87 -13.79
N SER A 110 -3.65 0.11 -14.47
CA SER A 110 -4.10 -0.05 -15.86
C SER A 110 -2.99 -0.03 -16.92
N ILE A 111 -1.79 0.47 -16.61
CA ILE A 111 -0.65 0.51 -17.54
C ILE A 111 0.36 -0.63 -17.30
N MET A 112 0.15 -1.47 -16.29
CA MET A 112 0.96 -2.63 -15.96
C MET A 112 0.26 -3.93 -16.43
N PRO A 113 0.48 -4.35 -17.69
CA PRO A 113 -0.27 -5.47 -18.27
C PRO A 113 0.07 -6.84 -17.66
N ASN A 114 1.21 -6.95 -16.97
CA ASN A 114 1.68 -8.17 -16.32
C ASN A 114 1.63 -8.04 -14.78
N LEU A 115 0.82 -7.13 -14.25
CA LEU A 115 0.65 -6.95 -12.81
C LEU A 115 0.04 -8.23 -12.20
N GLU A 116 0.80 -8.89 -11.35
CA GLU A 116 0.42 -10.11 -10.63
C GLU A 116 0.19 -9.85 -9.14
N GLU A 117 0.87 -8.87 -8.54
CA GLU A 117 0.78 -8.61 -7.09
C GLU A 117 0.62 -7.13 -6.76
N ILE A 118 -0.36 -6.82 -5.90
CA ILE A 118 -0.51 -5.50 -5.29
C ILE A 118 -0.35 -5.65 -3.78
N THR A 119 0.58 -4.91 -3.19
CA THR A 119 0.78 -4.84 -1.75
C THR A 119 0.56 -3.40 -1.29
N VAL A 120 -0.32 -3.22 -0.31
CA VAL A 120 -0.62 -1.94 0.33
C VAL A 120 -0.20 -2.04 1.79
N ILE A 121 0.65 -1.13 2.25
CA ILE A 121 1.17 -1.10 3.63
C ILE A 121 0.96 0.30 4.21
N MET A 122 0.15 0.42 5.26
CA MET A 122 -0.12 1.68 5.96
C MET A 122 0.31 1.54 7.41
N LYS A 123 1.17 2.44 7.92
CA LYS A 123 1.76 2.32 9.27
C LYS A 123 1.51 3.54 10.15
N ASP A 124 1.57 4.74 9.59
CA ASP A 124 1.38 6.01 10.29
C ASP A 124 -0.07 6.50 10.16
N VAL A 125 -1.02 5.62 10.45
CA VAL A 125 -2.45 5.90 10.26
C VAL A 125 -3.02 6.72 11.41
N SER A 126 -3.50 7.92 11.11
CA SER A 126 -4.20 8.76 12.08
C SER A 126 -5.69 8.39 12.19
N ILE A 127 -6.05 7.66 13.25
CA ILE A 127 -7.46 7.28 13.51
C ILE A 127 -8.34 8.43 14.02
N ASN A 128 -7.76 9.57 14.37
CA ASN A 128 -8.49 10.75 14.83
C ASN A 128 -9.05 11.61 13.69
N ARG A 129 -8.71 11.28 12.43
CA ARG A 129 -9.28 11.95 11.27
C ARG A 129 -10.78 11.63 11.19
N ASN A 130 -11.59 12.67 10.95
CA ASN A 130 -12.99 12.47 10.64
C ASN A 130 -13.11 11.63 9.35
N PRO A 131 -13.69 10.41 9.41
CA PRO A 131 -13.71 9.47 8.30
C PRO A 131 -14.59 9.95 7.13
N HIS A 132 -15.45 10.96 7.35
CA HIS A 132 -16.33 11.52 6.32
C HIS A 132 -15.71 12.69 5.55
N LEU A 133 -14.47 13.07 5.87
CA LEU A 133 -13.76 14.07 5.08
C LEU A 133 -13.43 13.53 3.68
N PRO A 134 -13.34 14.40 2.66
CA PRO A 134 -12.90 14.00 1.34
C PRO A 134 -11.54 13.28 1.39
N VAL A 135 -11.44 12.22 0.60
CA VAL A 135 -10.23 11.43 0.40
C VAL A 135 -9.65 11.82 -0.95
N TYR A 136 -8.41 12.32 -0.98
CA TYR A 136 -7.72 12.70 -2.21
C TYR A 136 -6.59 11.71 -2.56
N SER A 137 -6.16 10.91 -1.58
CA SER A 137 -5.13 9.89 -1.70
C SER A 137 -5.47 8.69 -0.79
N LEU A 138 -4.90 7.52 -1.05
CA LEU A 138 -5.01 6.39 -0.12
C LEU A 138 -4.37 6.68 1.25
N ALA A 139 -3.35 7.53 1.29
CA ALA A 139 -2.74 8.00 2.55
C ALA A 139 -3.71 8.85 3.39
N ASP A 140 -4.82 9.32 2.80
CA ASP A 140 -5.86 10.04 3.53
C ASP A 140 -6.85 9.10 4.24
N CYS A 141 -6.87 7.83 3.86
CA CYS A 141 -7.79 6.84 4.41
C CYS A 141 -7.35 6.38 5.80
N THR A 142 -8.34 5.92 6.56
CA THR A 142 -8.20 5.16 7.80
C THR A 142 -8.99 3.86 7.65
N PRO A 143 -8.80 2.85 8.54
CA PRO A 143 -9.65 1.66 8.59
C PRO A 143 -11.16 1.93 8.72
N TYR A 144 -11.54 3.17 9.08
CA TYR A 144 -12.91 3.60 9.30
C TYR A 144 -13.45 4.52 8.20
N THR A 145 -12.61 4.87 7.22
CA THR A 145 -13.06 5.64 6.05
C THR A 145 -14.11 4.84 5.28
N PRO A 146 -15.27 5.41 4.92
CA PRO A 146 -16.28 4.72 4.15
C PRO A 146 -15.70 4.11 2.87
N GLY A 147 -15.93 2.81 2.69
CA GLY A 147 -15.39 1.99 1.61
C GLY A 147 -14.01 1.38 1.86
N GLY A 148 -13.27 1.85 2.87
CA GLY A 148 -11.94 1.35 3.21
C GLY A 148 -10.90 1.62 2.11
N TYR A 149 -9.67 1.19 2.35
CA TYR A 149 -8.59 1.34 1.37
C TYR A 149 -8.89 0.64 0.05
N LEU A 150 -9.56 -0.52 0.09
CA LEU A 150 -9.86 -1.31 -1.10
C LEU A 150 -10.82 -0.61 -2.06
N LEU A 151 -11.89 0.05 -1.58
CA LEU A 151 -12.77 0.83 -2.46
C LEU A 151 -12.03 2.02 -3.07
N HIS A 152 -11.20 2.72 -2.29
CA HIS A 152 -10.46 3.88 -2.80
C HIS A 152 -9.39 3.49 -3.81
N LEU A 153 -8.84 2.29 -3.72
CA LEU A 153 -7.88 1.75 -4.69
C LEU A 153 -8.56 1.18 -5.95
N LEU A 154 -9.60 0.37 -5.76
CA LEU A 154 -10.19 -0.47 -6.81
C LEU A 154 -11.59 -0.04 -7.24
N GLY A 155 -12.19 0.98 -6.65
CA GLY A 155 -13.60 1.34 -6.87
C GLY A 155 -13.96 1.69 -8.32
N SER A 156 -12.97 2.00 -9.14
CA SER A 156 -13.13 2.24 -10.59
C SER A 156 -12.68 1.08 -11.47
N ILE A 157 -12.17 -0.02 -10.89
CA ILE A 157 -11.57 -1.16 -11.58
C ILE A 157 -12.36 -2.42 -11.21
N PRO A 158 -13.19 -2.95 -12.13
CA PRO A 158 -13.88 -4.23 -11.90
C PRO A 158 -12.87 -5.35 -11.59
N PRO A 159 -13.10 -6.19 -10.56
CA PRO A 159 -12.17 -7.27 -10.22
C PRO A 159 -11.85 -8.22 -11.39
N ALA A 160 -12.82 -8.44 -12.29
CA ALA A 160 -12.64 -9.28 -13.48
C ALA A 160 -11.62 -8.73 -14.50
N GLN A 161 -11.25 -7.44 -14.41
CA GLN A 161 -10.21 -6.83 -15.26
C GLN A 161 -8.80 -7.02 -14.67
N LEU A 162 -8.70 -7.45 -13.41
CA LEU A 162 -7.43 -7.67 -12.73
C LEU A 162 -6.94 -9.09 -13.03
N SER A 163 -5.73 -9.19 -13.58
CA SER A 163 -5.04 -10.47 -13.81
C SER A 163 -4.04 -10.76 -12.68
N LEU A 164 -4.46 -10.50 -11.44
CA LEU A 164 -3.62 -10.67 -10.26
C LEU A 164 -3.49 -12.15 -9.89
N ARG A 165 -2.43 -12.45 -9.16
CA ARG A 165 -2.32 -13.62 -8.29
C ARG A 165 -2.75 -13.26 -6.87
N GLN A 166 -2.39 -12.06 -6.41
CA GLN A 166 -2.58 -11.66 -5.02
C GLN A 166 -2.79 -10.14 -4.86
N LEU A 167 -3.67 -9.78 -3.93
CA LEU A 167 -3.85 -8.45 -3.38
C LEU A 167 -3.67 -8.52 -1.86
N SER A 168 -2.79 -7.69 -1.29
CA SER A 168 -2.53 -7.67 0.15
C SER A 168 -2.64 -6.26 0.70
N LEU A 169 -3.39 -6.10 1.78
CA LEU A 169 -3.56 -4.85 2.52
C LEU A 169 -3.12 -5.10 3.97
N HIS A 170 -2.09 -4.39 4.39
CA HIS A 170 -1.59 -4.38 5.77
C HIS A 170 -1.77 -2.97 6.33
N VAL A 171 -2.50 -2.86 7.44
CA VAL A 171 -2.72 -1.60 8.12
C VAL A 171 -2.34 -1.76 9.59
N ASP A 172 -1.29 -1.08 10.00
CA ASP A 172 -0.85 -1.03 11.39
C ASP A 172 -1.23 0.33 11.97
N VAL A 173 -1.95 0.30 13.09
CA VAL A 173 -2.38 1.49 13.81
C VAL A 173 -1.68 1.52 15.16
N MET A 174 -0.89 2.56 15.40
CA MET A 174 -0.22 2.79 16.68
C MET A 174 -0.94 3.87 17.47
N ILE A 175 -1.33 3.57 18.71
CA ILE A 175 -1.96 4.53 19.63
C ILE A 175 -1.37 4.42 21.03
N GLU A 176 -1.46 5.49 21.83
CA GLU A 176 -0.95 5.45 23.21
C GLU A 176 -1.88 4.65 24.13
N THR A 177 -3.19 4.92 24.09
CA THR A 177 -4.23 4.19 24.85
C THR A 177 -5.54 4.10 24.07
N LEU A 178 -6.36 3.08 24.36
CA LEU A 178 -7.68 2.92 23.75
C LEU A 178 -8.65 4.05 24.09
N ASN A 179 -8.36 4.86 25.12
CA ASN A 179 -9.19 6.02 25.44
C ASN A 179 -8.91 7.26 24.58
N ASP A 180 -7.78 7.31 23.87
CA ASP A 180 -7.44 8.48 23.04
C ASP A 180 -8.28 8.56 21.76
N ALA A 181 -8.96 7.47 21.42
CA ALA A 181 -9.85 7.40 20.27
C ALA A 181 -11.04 6.47 20.55
N VAL A 182 -12.19 6.79 20.00
CA VAL A 182 -13.32 5.85 19.99
C VAL A 182 -13.05 4.83 18.88
N ILE A 183 -12.46 3.69 19.26
CA ILE A 183 -12.09 2.61 18.34
C ILE A 183 -13.23 1.60 18.27
N PHE A 184 -13.68 1.34 17.05
CA PHE A 184 -14.61 0.26 16.75
C PHE A 184 -13.89 -0.83 15.96
N CYS A 185 -14.49 -2.01 15.83
CA CYS A 185 -13.93 -3.03 14.96
C CYS A 185 -14.01 -2.53 13.51
N PRO A 186 -12.88 -2.46 12.76
CA PRO A 186 -12.88 -1.99 11.39
C PRO A 186 -13.68 -2.96 10.50
N TYR A 187 -14.52 -2.42 9.62
CA TYR A 187 -15.45 -3.22 8.82
C TYR A 187 -15.45 -2.86 7.33
N GLU A 188 -15.02 -1.66 6.96
CA GLU A 188 -15.19 -1.14 5.60
C GLU A 188 -14.45 -1.97 4.54
N ASP A 189 -13.18 -2.33 4.78
CA ASP A 189 -12.41 -3.20 3.88
C ASP A 189 -12.93 -4.65 3.87
N LEU A 190 -13.35 -5.19 5.02
CA LEU A 190 -13.97 -6.52 5.10
C LEU A 190 -15.24 -6.56 4.25
N LYS A 191 -16.11 -5.55 4.40
CA LYS A 191 -17.35 -5.43 3.64
C LYS A 191 -17.07 -5.39 2.14
N PHE A 192 -16.15 -4.52 1.71
CA PHE A 192 -15.79 -4.42 0.30
C PHE A 192 -15.25 -5.75 -0.24
N ALA A 193 -14.36 -6.41 0.49
CA ALA A 193 -13.77 -7.67 0.07
C ALA A 193 -14.83 -8.78 -0.06
N LEU A 194 -15.73 -8.92 0.93
CA LEU A 194 -16.78 -9.92 0.87
C LEU A 194 -17.76 -9.66 -0.28
N ASP A 195 -18.12 -8.40 -0.53
CA ASP A 195 -19.10 -8.03 -1.57
C ASP A 195 -18.54 -8.16 -2.99
N HIS A 196 -17.25 -7.86 -3.19
CA HIS A 196 -16.67 -7.71 -4.52
C HIS A 196 -15.55 -8.70 -4.88
N LEU A 197 -14.85 -9.26 -3.89
CA LEU A 197 -13.61 -10.03 -4.11
C LEU A 197 -13.73 -11.52 -3.75
N THR A 198 -14.79 -11.94 -3.05
CA THR A 198 -15.03 -13.36 -2.70
C THR A 198 -14.89 -14.32 -3.89
N ASN A 199 -15.35 -13.89 -5.08
CA ASN A 199 -15.34 -14.70 -6.30
C ASN A 199 -14.27 -14.25 -7.31
N ALA A 200 -13.29 -13.45 -6.88
CA ALA A 200 -12.18 -13.06 -7.73
C ALA A 200 -11.31 -14.29 -8.10
N ASN A 201 -10.57 -14.20 -9.20
CA ASN A 201 -9.62 -15.21 -9.65
C ASN A 201 -8.23 -15.07 -8.97
N PHE A 202 -8.13 -14.26 -7.93
CA PHE A 202 -6.92 -13.96 -7.18
C PHE A 202 -7.22 -13.90 -5.69
N ASN A 203 -6.20 -14.18 -4.86
CA ASN A 203 -6.36 -14.15 -3.41
C ASN A 203 -6.29 -12.72 -2.89
N THR A 204 -7.14 -12.38 -1.94
CA THR A 204 -7.13 -11.10 -1.23
C THR A 204 -6.88 -11.35 0.25
N PHE A 205 -5.82 -10.74 0.78
CA PHE A 205 -5.45 -10.78 2.19
C PHE A 205 -5.58 -9.39 2.79
N VAL A 206 -6.38 -9.23 3.81
CA VAL A 206 -6.52 -7.98 4.57
C VAL A 206 -6.11 -8.25 6.00
N GLN A 207 -5.14 -7.49 6.49
CA GLN A 207 -4.66 -7.55 7.86
C GLN A 207 -4.67 -6.15 8.44
N ILE A 208 -5.50 -5.94 9.48
CA ILE A 208 -5.56 -4.69 10.22
C ILE A 208 -5.13 -4.97 11.65
N SER A 209 -4.18 -4.21 12.16
CA SER A 209 -3.67 -4.34 13.51
C SER A 209 -3.78 -3.01 14.26
N VAL A 210 -4.20 -3.07 15.53
CA VAL A 210 -4.21 -1.91 16.43
C VAL A 210 -3.33 -2.24 17.63
N CYS A 211 -2.22 -1.54 17.74
CA CYS A 211 -1.27 -1.67 18.84
C CYS A 211 -1.43 -0.49 19.81
N CYS A 212 -1.71 -0.81 21.07
CA CYS A 212 -1.76 0.16 22.16
C CYS A 212 -0.45 0.16 22.93
N ALA A 213 0.26 1.28 22.95
CA ALA A 213 1.57 1.38 23.61
C ALA A 213 1.50 1.12 25.13
N GLN A 214 0.37 1.43 25.78
CA GLN A 214 0.22 1.28 27.23
C GLN A 214 -1.06 0.53 27.59
N PHE A 215 -0.92 -0.44 28.50
CA PHE A 215 -2.06 -1.01 29.21
C PHE A 215 -2.52 -0.06 30.32
N LYS A 216 -3.77 0.41 30.24
CA LYS A 216 -4.41 1.20 31.30
C LYS A 216 -5.71 0.54 31.74
N ALA A 217 -5.96 0.49 33.05
CA ALA A 217 -7.22 -0.05 33.59
C ALA A 217 -8.46 0.71 33.08
N SER A 218 -8.30 2.01 32.77
CA SER A 218 -9.33 2.84 32.15
C SER A 218 -9.78 2.37 30.77
N ASP A 219 -9.02 1.50 30.12
CA ASP A 219 -9.28 1.05 28.74
C ASP A 219 -10.32 -0.08 28.71
N GLU A 220 -10.71 -0.61 29.86
CA GLU A 220 -11.63 -1.75 29.98
C GLU A 220 -12.90 -1.57 29.14
N ASN A 221 -13.55 -0.41 29.21
CA ASN A 221 -14.78 -0.15 28.47
C ASN A 221 -14.53 -0.12 26.95
N ALA A 222 -13.48 0.58 26.49
CA ALA A 222 -13.14 0.67 25.08
C ALA A 222 -12.74 -0.71 24.52
N ARG A 223 -11.95 -1.47 25.27
CA ARG A 223 -11.57 -2.85 24.94
C ARG A 223 -12.80 -3.76 24.82
N ASN A 224 -13.69 -3.72 25.80
CA ASN A 224 -14.90 -4.55 25.80
C ASN A 224 -15.82 -4.18 24.63
N LEU A 225 -15.92 -2.90 24.27
CA LEU A 225 -16.66 -2.43 23.10
C LEU A 225 -16.05 -2.96 21.79
N LEU A 226 -14.73 -2.93 21.67
CA LEU A 226 -14.00 -3.45 20.51
C LEU A 226 -14.22 -4.96 20.35
N ILE A 227 -14.04 -5.73 21.43
CA ILE A 227 -14.30 -7.19 21.46
C ILE A 227 -15.76 -7.50 21.08
N ALA A 228 -16.72 -6.77 21.64
CA ALA A 228 -18.14 -6.96 21.29
C ALA A 228 -18.40 -6.67 19.80
N GLY A 229 -17.73 -5.67 19.23
CA GLY A 229 -17.74 -5.37 17.79
C GLY A 229 -17.20 -6.51 16.94
N MET A 230 -16.06 -7.08 17.33
CA MET A 230 -15.46 -8.25 16.66
C MET A 230 -16.43 -9.44 16.66
N GLN A 231 -16.97 -9.79 17.82
CA GLN A 231 -17.95 -10.89 17.97
C GLN A 231 -19.21 -10.66 17.12
N HIS A 232 -19.70 -9.43 17.06
CA HIS A 232 -20.85 -9.08 16.24
C HIS A 232 -20.55 -9.27 14.74
N ILE A 233 -19.40 -8.81 14.27
CA ILE A 233 -18.97 -8.97 12.87
C ILE A 233 -18.81 -10.45 12.53
N LEU A 234 -18.15 -11.23 13.37
CA LEU A 234 -17.97 -12.67 13.14
C LEU A 234 -19.30 -13.41 13.04
N LYS A 235 -20.25 -13.11 13.94
CA LYS A 235 -21.59 -13.71 13.87
C LYS A 235 -22.32 -13.32 12.58
N HIS A 236 -22.15 -12.07 12.12
CA HIS A 236 -22.75 -11.60 10.88
C HIS A 236 -22.15 -12.29 9.65
N THR A 237 -20.83 -12.44 9.59
CA THR A 237 -20.14 -13.05 8.45
C THR A 237 -20.28 -14.57 8.42
N ASP A 238 -20.34 -15.23 9.58
CA ASP A 238 -20.69 -16.66 9.72
C ASP A 238 -22.09 -16.94 9.16
N ALA A 239 -23.08 -16.08 9.47
CA ALA A 239 -24.42 -16.18 8.90
C ALA A 239 -24.45 -15.99 7.37
N MET A 240 -23.41 -15.37 6.79
CA MET A 240 -23.21 -15.27 5.34
C MET A 240 -22.40 -16.45 4.77
N GLY A 241 -22.06 -17.46 5.57
CA GLY A 241 -21.31 -18.65 5.18
C GLY A 241 -19.80 -18.47 5.12
N ALA A 242 -19.24 -17.45 5.79
CA ALA A 242 -17.79 -17.34 5.97
C ALA A 242 -17.32 -18.30 7.08
N LYS A 243 -16.10 -18.81 6.97
CA LYS A 243 -15.40 -19.45 8.09
C LYS A 243 -14.85 -18.34 8.98
N THR A 244 -15.06 -18.46 10.29
CA THR A 244 -14.66 -17.44 11.26
C THR A 244 -13.87 -18.05 12.41
N ASP A 245 -12.93 -17.29 12.96
CA ASP A 245 -12.18 -17.63 14.16
C ASP A 245 -12.02 -16.42 15.08
N PHE A 246 -11.85 -16.67 16.37
CA PHE A 246 -11.68 -15.65 17.41
C PHE A 246 -10.75 -16.16 18.51
N VAL A 247 -9.55 -15.59 18.61
CA VAL A 247 -8.61 -15.89 19.69
C VAL A 247 -8.56 -14.71 20.65
N ALA A 248 -8.63 -15.01 21.94
CA ALA A 248 -8.42 -14.02 22.99
C ALA A 248 -7.44 -14.60 24.00
N GLU A 249 -6.35 -13.86 24.25
CA GLU A 249 -5.30 -14.21 25.19
C GLU A 249 -5.22 -13.12 26.27
N PRO A 250 -6.05 -13.23 27.34
CA PRO A 250 -6.21 -12.15 28.32
C PRO A 250 -4.93 -11.80 29.06
N CYS A 251 -4.04 -12.78 29.24
CA CYS A 251 -2.75 -12.61 29.93
C CYS A 251 -1.74 -11.84 29.09
N GLU A 252 -1.84 -11.91 27.76
CA GLU A 252 -0.93 -11.25 26.83
C GLU A 252 -1.51 -9.92 26.31
N GLY A 253 -2.77 -9.65 26.63
CA GLY A 253 -3.46 -8.45 26.16
C GLY A 253 -3.69 -8.46 24.65
N TYR A 254 -3.77 -9.66 24.05
CA TYR A 254 -3.94 -9.89 22.62
C TYR A 254 -5.34 -10.46 22.32
N VAL A 255 -5.97 -9.95 21.27
CA VAL A 255 -7.22 -10.51 20.72
C VAL A 255 -7.17 -10.39 19.20
N ASP A 256 -7.60 -11.43 18.51
CA ASP A 256 -7.73 -11.44 17.06
C ASP A 256 -9.10 -11.96 16.60
N MET A 257 -9.39 -11.72 15.33
CA MET A 257 -10.44 -12.39 14.61
C MET A 257 -9.98 -12.66 13.19
N THR A 258 -10.46 -13.75 12.61
CA THR A 258 -10.27 -14.05 11.19
C THR A 258 -11.61 -14.34 10.52
N VAL A 259 -11.72 -13.97 9.25
CA VAL A 259 -12.86 -14.24 8.38
C VAL A 259 -12.32 -14.72 7.03
N GLU A 260 -12.66 -15.94 6.66
CA GLU A 260 -12.29 -16.56 5.39
C GLU A 260 -13.55 -16.84 4.56
N LYS A 261 -13.60 -16.35 3.32
CA LYS A 261 -14.67 -16.68 2.38
C LYS A 261 -14.19 -16.60 0.93
N GLY A 262 -14.29 -17.71 0.20
CA GLY A 262 -13.86 -17.77 -1.20
C GLY A 262 -12.38 -17.42 -1.34
N ALA A 263 -12.07 -16.40 -2.14
CA ALA A 263 -10.71 -15.91 -2.35
C ALA A 263 -10.28 -14.82 -1.32
N VAL A 264 -11.07 -14.57 -0.28
CA VAL A 264 -10.82 -13.52 0.72
C VAL A 264 -10.44 -14.12 2.06
N GLU A 265 -9.35 -13.61 2.63
CA GLU A 265 -8.94 -13.79 4.01
C GLU A 265 -8.78 -12.42 4.66
N TYR A 266 -9.49 -12.21 5.77
CA TYR A 266 -9.45 -10.98 6.54
C TYR A 266 -9.06 -11.31 7.98
N SER A 267 -8.14 -10.53 8.54
CA SER A 267 -7.75 -10.58 9.93
C SER A 267 -7.79 -9.19 10.54
N PHE A 268 -8.31 -9.12 11.76
CA PHE A 268 -8.19 -7.94 12.61
C PHE A 268 -7.68 -8.35 13.97
N ALA A 269 -6.61 -7.71 14.43
CA ALA A 269 -6.05 -7.93 15.75
C ALA A 269 -5.93 -6.61 16.51
N PHE A 270 -6.15 -6.66 17.82
CA PHE A 270 -5.71 -5.60 18.71
C PHE A 270 -4.87 -6.18 19.84
N PHE A 271 -3.83 -5.45 20.23
CA PHE A 271 -2.94 -5.89 21.29
C PHE A 271 -2.30 -4.71 22.02
N TYR A 272 -1.90 -4.95 23.26
CA TYR A 272 -1.04 -4.02 23.98
C TYR A 272 0.43 -4.31 23.65
N TYR A 273 1.23 -3.26 23.49
CA TYR A 273 2.67 -3.39 23.32
C TYR A 273 3.25 -4.15 24.50
N ASN A 274 3.90 -5.27 24.20
CA ASN A 274 4.60 -6.07 25.17
C ASN A 274 6.10 -6.04 24.83
N PRO A 275 6.95 -5.32 25.59
CA PRO A 275 8.37 -5.21 25.31
C PRO A 275 9.07 -6.58 25.25
N THR A 276 8.64 -7.57 26.04
CA THR A 276 9.28 -8.89 26.06
C THR A 276 8.98 -9.73 24.80
N ILE A 277 8.00 -9.32 23.99
CA ILE A 277 7.63 -9.97 22.72
C ILE A 277 8.12 -9.11 21.54
N CYS A 278 8.06 -7.78 21.67
CA CYS A 278 8.33 -6.84 20.58
C CYS A 278 9.80 -6.40 20.47
N GLU A 279 10.58 -6.47 21.53
CA GLU A 279 12.02 -6.23 21.46
C GLU A 279 12.71 -7.57 21.16
N PRO A 280 13.62 -7.65 20.15
CA PRO A 280 14.43 -8.83 20.00
C PRO A 280 15.15 -9.09 21.33
N SER A 281 15.08 -10.32 21.84
CA SER A 281 15.87 -10.72 23.00
C SER A 281 17.31 -10.27 22.72
N VAL A 282 17.85 -9.41 23.58
CA VAL A 282 19.29 -9.11 23.57
C VAL A 282 19.96 -10.37 24.10
N ASP A 283 19.96 -11.43 23.31
CA ASP A 283 20.72 -12.63 23.60
C ASP A 283 22.19 -12.29 23.37
N GLU A 284 22.79 -11.83 24.47
CA GLU A 284 24.17 -12.07 24.87
C GLU A 284 25.22 -11.90 23.76
N ASP A 285 25.64 -10.66 23.53
CA ASP A 285 27.05 -10.38 23.24
C ASP A 285 27.88 -10.80 24.47
N LEU A 286 28.09 -12.10 24.64
CA LEU A 286 29.15 -12.66 25.46
C LEU A 286 30.46 -12.01 24.98
N PRO A 287 31.19 -11.25 25.82
CA PRO A 287 32.50 -10.80 25.42
C PRO A 287 33.36 -12.05 25.20
N PHE A 288 33.90 -12.19 23.99
CA PHE A 288 35.00 -13.09 23.69
C PHE A 288 36.15 -12.80 24.66
N MET A 289 36.17 -13.50 25.80
CA MET A 289 37.39 -13.68 26.58
C MET A 289 38.29 -14.60 25.77
N PHE A 290 39.23 -14.02 25.04
CA PHE A 290 40.40 -14.75 24.59
C PHE A 290 41.13 -15.34 25.81
N PRO A 291 41.59 -16.59 25.75
CA PRO A 291 42.58 -17.06 26.71
C PRO A 291 43.90 -16.37 26.37
N LEU A 292 44.39 -15.51 27.26
CA LEU A 292 45.79 -15.10 27.25
C LEU A 292 46.55 -16.05 28.17
N GLU A 293 47.63 -16.58 27.60
CA GLU A 293 48.67 -17.43 28.19
C GLU A 293 49.25 -16.89 29.52
#